data_AF-A0A972I2E3-F1
#
_entry.id   AF-A0A972I2E3-F1
#
_cell.length_a   1.000
_cell.length_b   1.000
_cell.length_c   1.000
_cell.angle_alpha   90.00
_cell.angle_beta   90.00
_cell.angle_gamma   90.00
#
_symmetry.space_group_name_H-M   'P 1'
#
loop_
_entity.id
_entity.type
_entity.pdbx_description
1 polymer ?
#
loop_
_entity_poly.entity_id
_entity_poly.type
_entity_poly.pdbx_seq_one_letter_code
_entity_poly.pdbx_strand_id
1 'polypeptide(L)'
;AEVNLAPEKLSVEGVPVTGKIDHILVDDNAKTIEIYDFKTGGYHKEKWRSHTTLYKYMLQLGFYKLLLNNSPTYDKYKVERAHILFVTPDKDEEVYDKVYEFNDEDEKELIALMRAVYNMAESLEFMNDPEIFVSANNALGVKDIKDFVAKILGR
;
A
#
# COMPACT_ATOMS: atom_id res chain seq x y z
N ALA A 1 -12.37 10.53 8.63
CA ALA A 1 -13.48 9.54 8.64
C ALA A 1 -13.14 8.41 7.67
N GLU A 2 -13.80 7.25 7.78
CA GLU A 2 -13.62 6.15 6.83
C GLU A 2 -14.15 6.55 5.44
N VAL A 3 -13.41 6.18 4.39
CA VAL A 3 -13.73 6.58 3.00
C VAL A 3 -13.81 5.35 2.12
N ASN A 4 -14.95 5.16 1.45
CA ASN A 4 -15.14 4.11 0.47
C ASN A 4 -15.08 4.69 -0.95
N LEU A 5 -14.07 4.30 -1.72
CA LEU A 5 -13.85 4.79 -3.09
C LEU A 5 -14.37 3.83 -4.16
N ALA A 6 -14.94 2.69 -3.76
CA ALA A 6 -15.52 1.73 -4.70
C ALA A 6 -16.59 2.33 -5.65
N PRO A 7 -17.48 3.24 -5.21
CA PRO A 7 -18.47 3.86 -6.09
C PRO A 7 -17.88 4.66 -7.26
N GLU A 8 -16.63 5.13 -7.13
CA GLU A 8 -16.00 6.01 -8.12
C GLU A 8 -15.41 5.26 -9.32
N LYS A 9 -15.28 3.93 -9.23
CA LYS A 9 -14.78 3.06 -10.32
C LYS A 9 -13.46 3.56 -10.92
N LEU A 10 -12.50 3.80 -10.04
CA LEU A 10 -11.21 4.40 -10.38
C LEU A 10 -10.34 3.46 -11.22
N SER A 11 -9.46 4.05 -12.03
CA SER A 11 -8.44 3.33 -12.79
C SER A 11 -7.13 4.09 -12.78
N VAL A 12 -6.01 3.37 -12.62
CA VAL A 12 -4.65 3.92 -12.67
C VAL A 12 -3.92 3.25 -13.82
N GLU A 13 -3.52 4.02 -14.83
CA GLU A 13 -2.86 3.50 -16.05
C GLU A 13 -3.61 2.32 -16.70
N GLY A 14 -4.95 2.36 -16.70
CA GLY A 14 -5.80 1.31 -17.25
C GLY A 14 -6.05 0.11 -16.34
N VAL A 15 -5.43 0.06 -15.15
CA VAL A 15 -5.73 -0.95 -14.13
C VAL A 15 -6.88 -0.48 -13.25
N PRO A 16 -8.00 -1.22 -13.15
CA PRO A 16 -9.07 -0.90 -12.21
C PRO A 16 -8.56 -1.01 -10.77
N VAL A 17 -8.79 0.04 -9.99
CA VAL A 17 -8.40 0.08 -8.57
C VAL A 17 -9.62 0.44 -7.72
N THR A 18 -9.73 -0.20 -6.57
CA THR A 18 -10.82 0.02 -5.62
C THR A 18 -10.32 -0.21 -4.20
N GLY A 19 -11.02 0.35 -3.22
CA GLY A 19 -10.65 0.18 -1.83
C GLY A 19 -11.42 1.07 -0.88
N LYS A 20 -11.16 0.82 0.40
CA LYS A 20 -11.68 1.57 1.52
C LYS A 20 -10.51 1.96 2.41
N ILE A 21 -10.48 3.23 2.81
CA ILE A 21 -9.45 3.79 3.68
C ILE A 21 -10.07 3.94 5.06
N ASP A 22 -9.42 3.38 6.08
CA ASP A 22 -9.89 3.41 7.47
C ASP A 22 -10.19 4.83 7.95
N HIS A 23 -9.25 5.75 7.70
CA HIS A 23 -9.44 7.15 8.04
C HIS A 23 -8.57 8.08 7.19
N ILE A 24 -9.15 9.21 6.78
CA ILE A 24 -8.40 10.37 6.29
C ILE A 24 -8.69 11.60 7.15
N LEU A 25 -7.66 12.43 7.32
CA LEU A 25 -7.75 13.78 7.85
C LEU A 25 -7.58 14.76 6.69
N VAL A 26 -8.60 15.60 6.46
CA VAL A 26 -8.61 16.59 5.38
C VAL A 26 -8.38 17.98 5.99
N ASP A 27 -7.37 18.69 5.52
CA ASP A 27 -7.20 20.12 5.79
C ASP A 27 -7.74 20.92 4.60
N ASP A 28 -8.89 21.55 4.79
CA ASP A 28 -9.54 22.35 3.74
C ASP A 28 -8.85 23.67 3.44
N ASN A 29 -8.05 24.21 4.37
CA ASN A 29 -7.33 25.45 4.19
C ASN A 29 -6.03 25.20 3.43
N ALA A 30 -5.26 24.20 3.85
CA ALA A 30 -4.02 23.80 3.19
C ALA A 30 -4.25 22.99 1.90
N LYS A 31 -5.47 22.44 1.73
CA LYS A 31 -5.81 21.48 0.66
C LYS A 31 -4.92 20.25 0.71
N THR A 32 -4.79 19.67 1.90
CA THR A 32 -3.97 18.48 2.13
C THR A 32 -4.78 17.34 2.75
N ILE A 33 -4.28 16.12 2.58
CA ILE A 33 -4.82 14.91 3.19
C ILE A 33 -3.70 14.13 3.87
N GLU A 34 -3.96 13.69 5.09
CA GLU A 34 -3.20 12.64 5.76
C GLU A 34 -4.02 11.36 5.88
N ILE A 35 -3.38 10.22 5.66
CA ILE A 35 -4.01 8.89 5.71
C ILE A 35 -3.66 8.19 7.02
N TYR A 36 -4.63 7.55 7.66
CA TYR A 36 -4.45 6.77 8.87
C TYR A 36 -5.05 5.37 8.70
N ASP A 37 -4.26 4.35 9.00
CA ASP A 37 -4.68 2.94 8.97
C ASP A 37 -4.34 2.30 10.32
N PHE A 38 -5.34 1.62 10.91
CA PHE A 38 -5.24 1.11 12.28
C PHE A 38 -4.85 -0.36 12.28
N LYS A 39 -3.84 -0.70 13.08
CA LYS A 39 -3.34 -2.07 13.21
C LYS A 39 -3.34 -2.52 14.67
N THR A 40 -3.81 -3.75 14.90
CA THR A 40 -3.78 -4.42 16.21
C THR A 40 -2.56 -5.33 16.40
N GLY A 41 -1.63 -5.30 15.44
CA GLY A 41 -0.36 -6.02 15.55
C GLY A 41 0.63 -5.30 16.47
N GLY A 42 1.76 -5.94 16.75
CA GLY A 42 2.86 -5.31 17.49
C GLY A 42 3.56 -4.23 16.66
N TYR A 43 4.03 -3.18 17.33
CA TYR A 43 4.82 -2.13 16.70
C TYR A 43 6.17 -2.65 16.18
N HIS A 44 6.60 -2.12 15.04
CA HIS A 44 7.87 -2.46 14.39
C HIS A 44 8.78 -1.23 14.29
N LYS A 45 9.96 -1.29 14.93
CA LYS A 45 10.96 -0.20 14.98
C LYS A 45 11.77 -0.08 13.69
N GLU A 46 11.78 -1.14 12.88
CA GLU A 46 12.54 -1.27 11.66
C GLU A 46 12.10 -0.26 10.58
N LYS A 47 12.93 -0.10 9.55
CA LYS A 47 12.59 0.69 8.36
C LYS A 47 11.50 -0.02 7.54
N TRP A 48 10.69 0.77 6.84
CA TRP A 48 9.57 0.29 6.01
C TRP A 48 9.95 -0.87 5.07
N ARG A 49 11.05 -0.72 4.33
CA ARG A 49 11.56 -1.71 3.39
C ARG A 49 12.41 -2.83 4.03
N SER A 50 12.53 -2.89 5.35
CA SER A 50 13.41 -3.85 6.06
C SER A 50 12.64 -4.91 6.85
N HIS A 51 11.31 -4.82 6.91
CA HIS A 51 10.47 -5.77 7.64
C HIS A 51 9.27 -6.17 6.79
N THR A 52 8.94 -7.46 6.73
CA THR A 52 7.89 -8.01 5.85
C THR A 52 6.54 -7.33 6.07
N THR A 53 6.11 -7.19 7.33
CA THR A 53 4.84 -6.54 7.67
C THR A 53 4.82 -5.07 7.26
N LEU A 54 5.92 -4.35 7.50
CA LEU A 54 6.00 -2.93 7.17
C LEU A 54 6.04 -2.71 5.66
N TYR A 55 6.69 -3.58 4.91
CA TYR A 55 6.69 -3.52 3.44
C TYR A 55 5.27 -3.71 2.88
N LYS A 56 4.48 -4.63 3.44
CA LYS A 56 3.07 -4.80 3.06
C LYS A 56 2.22 -3.58 3.41
N TYR A 57 2.42 -2.99 4.59
CA TYR A 57 1.73 -1.76 4.98
C TYR A 57 2.10 -0.58 4.07
N MET A 58 3.37 -0.46 3.69
CA MET A 58 3.84 0.53 2.73
C MET A 58 3.12 0.41 1.38
N LEU A 59 2.97 -0.81 0.85
CA LEU A 59 2.20 -1.05 -0.39
C LEU A 59 0.71 -0.67 -0.21
N GLN A 60 0.10 -1.03 0.92
CA GLN A 60 -1.28 -0.67 1.24
C GLN A 60 -1.49 0.85 1.27
N LEU A 61 -0.62 1.59 1.97
CA LEU A 61 -0.65 3.05 2.04
C LEU A 61 -0.40 3.70 0.66
N GLY A 62 0.47 3.12 -0.14
CA GLY A 62 0.68 3.54 -1.53
C GLY A 62 -0.59 3.39 -2.37
N PHE A 63 -1.31 2.27 -2.25
CA PHE A 63 -2.62 2.11 -2.91
C PHE A 63 -3.64 3.16 -2.45
N TYR A 64 -3.68 3.48 -1.15
CA TYR A 64 -4.56 4.54 -0.65
C TYR A 64 -4.24 5.91 -1.25
N LYS A 65 -2.95 6.26 -1.37
CA LYS A 65 -2.52 7.47 -2.07
C LYS A 65 -2.97 7.47 -3.54
N LEU A 66 -2.76 6.36 -4.25
CA LEU A 66 -3.19 6.23 -5.64
C LEU A 66 -4.70 6.42 -5.80
N LEU A 67 -5.50 5.83 -4.91
CA LEU A 67 -6.95 5.97 -4.94
C LEU A 67 -7.37 7.44 -4.71
N LEU A 68 -6.82 8.12 -3.71
CA LEU A 68 -7.14 9.52 -3.44
C LEU A 68 -6.71 10.45 -4.58
N ASN A 69 -5.51 10.24 -5.13
CA ASN A 69 -4.99 11.04 -6.25
C ASN A 69 -5.80 10.88 -7.54
N ASN A 70 -6.50 9.76 -7.71
CA ASN A 70 -7.35 9.50 -8.88
C ASN A 70 -8.84 9.73 -8.61
N SER A 71 -9.20 10.10 -7.38
CA SER A 71 -10.58 10.37 -6.99
C SER A 71 -11.04 11.74 -7.48
N PRO A 72 -12.17 11.84 -8.21
CA PRO A 72 -12.78 13.12 -8.53
C PRO A 72 -13.24 13.90 -7.30
N THR A 73 -13.50 13.22 -6.17
CA THR A 73 -13.90 13.86 -4.92
C THR A 73 -12.73 14.56 -4.23
N TYR A 74 -11.51 14.03 -4.37
CA TYR A 74 -10.32 14.54 -3.69
C TYR A 74 -9.30 15.17 -4.64
N ASP A 75 -9.67 15.45 -5.89
CA ASP A 75 -8.82 15.98 -6.97
C ASP A 75 -8.07 17.28 -6.64
N LYS A 76 -8.63 18.09 -5.74
CA LYS A 76 -8.06 19.36 -5.28
C LYS A 76 -7.10 19.23 -4.10
N TYR A 77 -6.92 18.04 -3.55
CA TYR A 77 -6.14 17.84 -2.34
C TYR A 77 -4.83 17.11 -2.63
N LYS A 78 -3.78 17.50 -1.93
CA LYS A 78 -2.50 16.80 -1.96
C LYS A 78 -2.40 15.83 -0.78
N VAL A 79 -2.19 14.55 -1.06
CA VAL A 79 -1.82 13.58 -0.02
C VAL A 79 -0.38 13.83 0.42
N GLU A 80 -0.16 14.13 1.70
CA GLU A 80 1.17 14.50 2.23
C GLU A 80 1.93 13.30 2.77
N ARG A 81 1.31 12.54 3.68
CA ARG A 81 1.90 11.40 4.37
C ARG A 81 0.82 10.44 4.84
N ALA A 82 1.27 9.29 5.33
CA ALA A 82 0.39 8.27 5.86
C ALA A 82 0.92 7.70 7.17
N HIS A 83 0.01 7.15 7.97
CA HIS A 83 0.25 6.70 9.33
C HIS A 83 -0.24 5.27 9.47
N ILE A 84 0.60 4.41 10.04
CA ILE A 84 0.15 3.15 10.63
C ILE A 84 0.06 3.36 12.14
N LEU A 85 -1.17 3.36 12.65
CA LEU A 85 -1.45 3.49 14.08
C LEU A 85 -1.55 2.10 14.71
N PHE A 86 -0.54 1.73 15.50
CA PHE A 86 -0.52 0.51 16.29
C PHE A 86 -1.29 0.74 17.60
N VAL A 87 -2.55 0.31 17.63
CA VAL A 87 -3.51 0.63 18.70
C VAL A 87 -3.54 -0.39 19.83
N THR A 88 -2.74 -1.46 19.73
CA THR A 88 -2.56 -2.41 20.84
C THR A 88 -1.44 -1.88 21.74
N PRO A 89 -1.76 -1.55 23.01
CA PRO A 89 -0.75 -1.07 23.93
C PRO A 89 0.37 -2.08 24.11
N ASP A 90 1.59 -1.61 24.29
CA ASP A 90 2.70 -2.46 24.67
C ASP A 90 2.71 -2.75 26.18
N LYS A 91 3.85 -3.22 26.69
CA LYS A 91 4.00 -3.55 28.11
C LYS A 91 3.97 -2.32 29.03
N ASP A 92 4.21 -1.14 28.47
CA ASP A 92 4.24 0.15 29.16
C ASP A 92 2.94 0.95 28.92
N GLU A 93 1.89 0.29 28.38
CA GLU A 93 0.59 0.89 28.02
C GLU A 93 0.64 1.94 26.89
N GLU A 94 1.73 1.94 26.11
CA GLU A 94 1.94 2.91 25.02
C GLU A 94 1.44 2.39 23.67
N VAL A 95 0.88 3.31 22.86
CA VAL A 95 0.49 3.07 21.47
C VAL A 95 1.41 3.86 20.53
N TYR A 96 1.55 3.38 19.29
CA TYR A 96 2.59 3.88 18.40
C TYR A 96 2.02 4.37 17.08
N ASP A 97 2.44 5.58 16.67
CA ASP A 97 2.25 6.09 15.31
C ASP A 97 3.54 5.91 14.51
N LYS A 98 3.45 5.16 13.40
CA LYS A 98 4.54 5.05 12.45
C LYS A 98 4.20 5.81 11.17
N VAL A 99 4.87 6.95 11.00
CA VAL A 99 4.73 7.81 9.82
C VAL A 99 5.49 7.24 8.61
N TYR A 100 4.82 7.23 7.48
CA TYR A 100 5.36 6.94 6.16
C TYR A 100 5.32 8.20 5.30
N GLU A 101 6.51 8.66 4.94
CA GLU A 101 6.69 9.76 4.00
C GLU A 101 6.75 9.19 2.58
N PHE A 102 5.80 9.62 1.74
CA PHE A 102 5.73 9.16 0.37
C PHE A 102 6.92 9.66 -0.44
N ASN A 103 7.38 8.84 -1.38
CA ASN A 103 8.42 9.20 -2.35
C ASN A 103 8.10 8.64 -3.74
N ASP A 104 8.68 9.26 -4.75
CA ASP A 104 8.39 8.96 -6.15
C ASP A 104 8.90 7.57 -6.56
N GLU A 105 9.99 7.10 -5.95
CA GLU A 105 10.55 5.77 -6.24
C GLU A 105 9.59 4.65 -5.80
N ASP A 106 9.07 4.74 -4.57
CA ASP A 106 8.11 3.76 -4.04
C ASP A 106 6.80 3.77 -4.86
N GLU A 107 6.33 4.94 -5.27
CA GLU A 107 5.11 5.07 -6.10
C GLU A 107 5.31 4.47 -7.50
N LYS A 108 6.45 4.72 -8.15
CA LYS A 108 6.78 4.13 -9.46
C LYS A 108 6.88 2.61 -9.39
N GLU A 109 7.54 2.07 -8.35
CA GLU A 109 7.64 0.63 -8.13
C GLU A 109 6.24 0.01 -7.91
N LEU A 110 5.38 0.67 -7.13
CA LEU A 110 4.01 0.22 -6.89
C LEU A 110 3.19 0.18 -8.17
N ILE A 111 3.19 1.25 -8.97
CA ILE A 111 2.42 1.31 -10.24
C ILE A 111 2.91 0.22 -11.21
N ALA A 112 4.22 0.03 -11.33
CA ALA A 112 4.79 -1.03 -12.18
C ALA A 112 4.37 -2.42 -11.70
N LEU A 113 4.45 -2.69 -10.39
CA LEU A 113 4.07 -3.97 -9.80
C LEU A 113 2.57 -4.23 -9.96
N MET A 114 1.74 -3.23 -9.71
CA MET A 114 0.29 -3.29 -9.90
C MET A 114 -0.07 -3.69 -11.32
N ARG A 115 0.55 -3.04 -12.33
CA ARG A 115 0.32 -3.36 -13.75
C ARG A 115 0.77 -4.77 -14.11
N ALA A 116 1.95 -5.18 -13.67
CA ALA A 116 2.46 -6.53 -13.93
C ALA A 116 1.55 -7.60 -13.31
N VAL A 117 1.14 -7.42 -12.05
CA VAL A 117 0.22 -8.34 -11.35
C VAL A 117 -1.15 -8.38 -12.02
N TYR A 118 -1.69 -7.23 -12.42
CA TYR A 118 -2.97 -7.16 -13.12
C TYR A 118 -2.92 -7.90 -14.46
N ASN A 119 -1.90 -7.66 -15.26
CA ASN A 119 -1.72 -8.34 -16.55
C ASN A 119 -1.61 -9.85 -16.37
N MET A 120 -0.80 -10.32 -15.40
CA MET A 120 -0.69 -11.75 -15.09
C MET A 120 -2.04 -12.34 -14.67
N ALA A 121 -2.82 -11.63 -13.85
CA ALA A 121 -4.12 -12.10 -13.40
C ALA A 121 -5.13 -12.21 -14.56
N GLU A 122 -5.14 -11.23 -15.47
CA GLU A 122 -6.01 -11.21 -16.65
C GLU A 122 -5.61 -12.27 -17.69
N SER A 123 -4.30 -12.46 -17.93
CA SER A 123 -3.79 -13.40 -18.93
C SER A 123 -3.71 -14.85 -18.43
N LEU A 124 -3.70 -15.05 -17.11
CA LEU A 124 -3.42 -16.32 -16.43
C LEU A 124 -2.04 -16.91 -16.76
N GLU A 125 -1.13 -16.15 -17.37
CA GLU A 125 0.19 -16.63 -17.80
C GLU A 125 1.04 -17.15 -16.64
N PHE A 126 0.84 -16.61 -15.43
CA PHE A 126 1.56 -17.05 -14.24
C PHE A 126 1.34 -18.54 -13.94
N MET A 127 0.20 -19.13 -14.31
CA MET A 127 -0.11 -20.54 -14.01
C MET A 127 0.87 -21.53 -14.64
N ASN A 128 1.49 -21.16 -15.76
CA ASN A 128 2.46 -22.00 -16.46
C ASN A 128 3.89 -21.75 -15.98
N ASP A 129 4.07 -20.82 -15.06
CA ASP A 129 5.37 -20.43 -14.57
C ASP A 129 5.62 -21.01 -13.17
N PRO A 130 6.40 -22.10 -13.02
CA PRO A 130 6.63 -22.73 -11.72
C PRO A 130 7.42 -21.85 -10.75
N GLU A 131 7.94 -20.75 -11.28
CA GLU A 131 8.81 -19.80 -10.63
C GLU A 131 8.03 -18.58 -10.08
N ILE A 132 6.78 -18.39 -10.53
CA ILE A 132 5.79 -17.44 -10.01
C ILE A 132 4.62 -18.14 -9.32
N PHE A 133 4.12 -19.25 -9.89
CA PHE A 133 3.05 -20.07 -9.34
C PHE A 133 3.58 -20.98 -8.23
N VAL A 134 4.05 -20.34 -7.16
CA VAL A 134 4.63 -20.97 -5.98
C VAL A 134 3.64 -20.98 -4.81
N SER A 135 3.77 -21.96 -3.93
CA SER A 135 2.98 -22.01 -2.71
C SER A 135 3.42 -20.93 -1.71
N ALA A 136 2.47 -20.41 -0.93
CA ALA A 136 2.76 -19.45 0.12
C ALA A 136 3.73 -20.06 1.16
N ASN A 137 4.74 -19.28 1.55
CA ASN A 137 5.71 -19.68 2.56
C ASN A 137 5.92 -18.53 3.57
N ASN A 138 5.44 -18.74 4.80
CA ASN A 138 5.48 -17.74 5.86
C ASN A 138 6.87 -17.58 6.51
N ALA A 139 7.84 -18.44 6.19
CA ALA A 139 9.22 -18.31 6.65
C ALA A 139 10.03 -17.31 5.80
N LEU A 140 9.48 -16.86 4.66
CA LEU A 140 10.17 -15.93 3.76
C LEU A 140 10.24 -14.52 4.35
N GLY A 141 11.41 -13.91 4.20
CA GLY A 141 11.69 -12.57 4.67
C GLY A 141 11.43 -11.50 3.60
N VAL A 142 11.67 -10.25 3.98
CA VAL A 142 11.49 -9.09 3.08
C VAL A 142 12.40 -9.17 1.84
N LYS A 143 13.57 -9.80 1.96
CA LYS A 143 14.49 -10.00 0.82
C LYS A 143 13.84 -10.89 -0.24
N ASP A 144 13.25 -12.02 0.18
CA ASP A 144 12.60 -12.95 -0.74
C ASP A 144 11.40 -12.30 -1.45
N ILE A 145 10.65 -11.46 -0.74
CA ILE A 145 9.56 -10.67 -1.34
C ILE A 145 10.09 -9.70 -2.40
N LYS A 146 11.19 -9.00 -2.12
CA LYS A 146 11.79 -8.07 -3.08
C LYS A 146 12.36 -8.79 -4.30
N ASP A 147 13.01 -9.94 -4.09
CA ASP A 147 13.52 -10.78 -5.18
C ASP A 147 12.36 -11.27 -6.06
N PHE A 148 11.23 -11.65 -5.45
CA PHE A 148 10.00 -12.02 -6.17
C PHE A 148 9.39 -10.85 -6.95
N VAL A 149 9.34 -9.65 -6.36
CA VAL A 149 8.88 -8.43 -7.04
C VAL A 149 9.78 -8.08 -8.21
N ALA A 150 11.11 -8.10 -8.03
CA ALA A 150 12.06 -7.81 -9.10
C ALA A 150 11.91 -8.78 -10.27
N LYS A 151 11.63 -10.05 -9.99
CA LYS A 151 11.37 -11.06 -11.00
C LYS A 151 10.06 -10.82 -11.76
N ILE A 152 8.99 -10.41 -11.08
CA ILE A 152 7.73 -10.02 -11.74
C ILE A 152 7.96 -8.81 -12.66
N LEU A 153 8.72 -7.82 -12.20
CA LEU A 153 8.99 -6.59 -12.95
C LEU A 153 9.98 -6.75 -14.11
N GLY A 154 10.81 -7.80 -14.09
CA GLY A 154 11.80 -8.08 -15.12
C GLY A 154 11.30 -8.93 -16.29
N ARG A 155 10.00 -9.25 -16.32
CA ARG A 155 9.32 -9.97 -17.40
C ARG A 155 8.56 -9.00 -18.30
#